data_AF-A0A2P5CAV7-F1
#
_entry.id   AF-A0A2P5CAV7-F1
#
_cell.length_a   1.000
_cell.length_b   1.000
_cell.length_c   1.000
_cell.angle_alpha   90.00
_cell.angle_beta   90.00
_cell.angle_gamma   90.00
#
_symmetry.space_group_name_H-M   'P 1'
#
loop_
_entity.id
_entity.type
_entity.pdbx_description
1 polymer ?
#
loop_
_entity_poly.entity_id
_entity_poly.type
_entity_poly.pdbx_seq_one_letter_code
_entity_poly.pdbx_strand_id
1 'polypeptide(L)'
;KEKSLRRNLLELYKRNDLHWRQKSRINWVKDGDRCTKFFFLTTTVCSRTNSIECFKATDGSWLNNRDHIANAFLKYFCNVYSDGDIQDLSQLPNLLPISLSDVER
;
A
#
# COMPACT_ATOMS: atom_id res chain seq x y z
N LYS A 1 -31.77 4.68 -15.42
CA LYS A 1 -30.31 4.40 -15.43
C LYS A 1 -29.57 5.12 -14.30
N GLU A 2 -29.77 6.42 -14.09
CA GLU A 2 -29.09 7.16 -13.00
C GLU A 2 -29.43 6.66 -11.59
N LYS A 3 -30.71 6.37 -11.32
CA LYS A 3 -31.16 5.86 -10.01
C LYS A 3 -30.55 4.50 -9.63
N SER A 4 -30.30 3.62 -10.61
CA SER A 4 -29.64 2.32 -10.35
C SER A 4 -28.15 2.48 -10.14
N LEU A 5 -27.52 3.40 -10.88
CA LEU A 5 -26.09 3.70 -10.75
C LEU A 5 -25.78 4.30 -9.37
N ARG A 6 -26.61 5.25 -8.90
CA ARG A 6 -26.51 5.82 -7.55
C ARG A 6 -26.67 4.77 -6.45
N ARG A 7 -27.58 3.80 -6.64
CA ARG A 7 -27.74 2.69 -5.67
C ARG A 7 -26.51 1.81 -5.60
N ASN A 8 -25.95 1.43 -6.74
CA ASN A 8 -24.74 0.60 -6.78
C ASN A 8 -23.54 1.35 -6.17
N LEU A 9 -23.38 2.64 -6.48
CA LEU A 9 -22.37 3.50 -5.86
C LEU A 9 -22.48 3.51 -4.33
N LEU A 10 -23.69 3.73 -3.80
CA LEU A 10 -23.93 3.74 -2.35
C LEU A 10 -23.66 2.38 -1.70
N GLU A 11 -23.97 1.28 -2.39
CA GLU A 11 -23.67 -0.07 -1.94
C GLU A 11 -22.16 -0.31 -1.86
N LEU A 12 -21.42 0.10 -2.90
CA LEU A 12 -19.96 0.02 -2.92
C LEU A 12 -19.32 0.85 -1.80
N TYR A 13 -19.79 2.08 -1.57
CA TYR A 13 -19.31 2.88 -0.45
C TYR A 13 -19.58 2.22 0.90
N LYS A 14 -20.78 1.68 1.13
CA LYS A 14 -21.08 0.97 2.37
C LYS A 14 -20.19 -0.24 2.58
N ARG A 15 -19.92 -1.00 1.53
CA ARG A 15 -19.02 -2.17 1.58
C ARG A 15 -17.59 -1.75 1.89
N ASN A 16 -17.12 -0.68 1.26
CA ASN A 16 -15.80 -0.10 1.51
C ASN A 16 -15.68 0.42 2.94
N ASP A 17 -16.68 1.17 3.43
CA ASP A 17 -16.71 1.68 4.80
C ASP A 17 -16.68 0.55 5.84
N LEU A 18 -17.46 -0.51 5.63
CA LEU A 18 -17.44 -1.67 6.52
C LEU A 18 -16.07 -2.38 6.49
N HIS A 19 -15.51 -2.55 5.30
CA HIS A 19 -14.18 -3.13 5.12
C HIS A 19 -13.11 -2.33 5.86
N TRP A 20 -13.10 -1.00 5.70
CA TRP A 20 -12.14 -0.14 6.40
C TRP A 20 -12.42 -0.04 7.89
N ARG A 21 -13.67 -0.14 8.35
CA ARG A 21 -13.98 -0.22 9.78
C ARG A 21 -13.37 -1.45 10.44
N GLN A 22 -13.41 -2.59 9.76
CA GLN A 22 -12.79 -3.83 10.24
C GLN A 22 -11.26 -3.71 10.25
N LYS A 23 -10.67 -3.06 9.24
CA LYS A 23 -9.21 -2.99 9.07
C LYS A 23 -8.52 -1.86 9.84
N SER A 24 -9.15 -0.70 10.01
CA SER A 24 -8.45 0.55 10.37
C SER A 24 -8.26 0.83 11.86
N ARG A 25 -8.57 -0.11 12.77
CA ARG A 25 -8.70 0.15 14.23
C ARG A 25 -9.77 1.23 14.51
N ILE A 26 -10.50 1.10 15.63
CA ILE A 26 -11.68 1.94 15.95
C ILE A 26 -11.37 3.46 15.94
N ASN A 27 -10.14 3.85 16.27
CA ASN A 27 -9.73 5.24 16.34
C ASN A 27 -9.66 5.92 14.95
N TRP A 28 -9.22 5.21 13.91
CA TRP A 28 -9.06 5.79 12.57
C TRP A 28 -10.42 6.10 11.93
N VAL A 29 -11.40 5.21 12.13
CA VAL A 29 -12.79 5.42 11.71
C VAL A 29 -13.42 6.65 12.37
N LYS A 30 -13.11 6.88 13.65
CA LYS A 30 -13.66 7.99 14.44
C LYS A 30 -13.02 9.33 14.05
N ASP A 31 -11.72 9.33 13.77
CA ASP A 31 -10.98 10.55 13.47
C ASP A 31 -11.10 10.96 12.00
N GLY A 32 -11.42 10.02 11.10
CA GLY A 32 -11.62 10.29 9.67
C GLY A 32 -10.35 10.81 9.00
N ASP A 33 -10.50 11.63 7.95
CA ASP A 33 -9.38 12.27 7.23
C ASP A 33 -8.83 13.53 7.96
N ARG A 34 -9.05 13.60 9.27
CA ARG A 34 -8.50 14.70 10.07
C ARG A 34 -7.04 14.41 10.34
N CYS A 35 -6.19 15.34 9.96
CA CYS A 35 -4.78 15.44 10.33
C CYS A 35 -4.60 15.64 11.85
N THR A 36 -5.01 14.66 12.66
CA THR A 36 -4.88 14.69 14.12
C THR A 36 -3.43 14.44 14.52
N LYS A 37 -3.06 14.82 15.76
CA LYS A 37 -1.74 14.50 16.31
C LYS A 37 -1.45 12.98 16.25
N PHE A 38 -2.47 12.15 16.44
CA PHE A 38 -2.36 10.70 16.31
C PHE A 38 -2.01 10.28 14.87
N PHE A 39 -2.64 10.87 13.86
CA PHE A 39 -2.32 10.62 12.44
C PHE A 39 -0.85 10.91 12.15
N PHE A 40 -0.37 12.11 12.48
CA PHE A 40 1.02 12.49 12.19
C PHE A 40 2.04 11.63 12.92
N LEU A 41 1.78 11.27 14.18
CA LEU A 41 2.64 10.36 14.93
C LEU A 41 2.66 8.96 14.30
N THR A 42 1.50 8.42 13.94
CA THR A 42 1.39 7.11 13.29
C THR A 42 2.11 7.11 11.95
N THR A 43 1.88 8.12 11.10
CA THR A 43 2.59 8.28 9.82
C THR A 43 4.10 8.37 10.01
N THR A 44 4.58 9.08 11.02
CA THR A 44 6.02 9.18 11.33
C THR A 44 6.59 7.82 11.77
N VAL A 45 5.88 7.09 12.63
CA VAL A 45 6.30 5.75 13.06
C VAL A 45 6.34 4.80 11.87
N CYS A 46 5.28 4.75 11.06
CA CYS A 46 5.24 3.93 9.86
C CYS A 46 6.34 4.29 8.86
N SER A 47 6.60 5.59 8.66
CA SER A 47 7.68 6.07 7.79
C SER A 47 9.06 5.57 8.25
N ARG A 48 9.29 5.55 9.58
CA ARG A 48 10.52 5.00 10.17
C ARG A 48 10.60 3.49 10.04
N THR A 49 9.54 2.76 10.37
CA THR A 49 9.55 1.28 10.34
C THR A 49 9.61 0.72 8.93
N ASN A 50 9.01 1.43 7.97
CA ASN A 50 8.95 1.00 6.57
C ASN A 50 10.12 1.56 5.74
N SER A 51 11.07 2.25 6.38
CA SER A 51 12.26 2.73 5.70
C SER A 51 13.16 1.54 5.37
N ILE A 52 13.47 1.37 4.09
CA ILE A 52 14.42 0.36 3.63
C ILE A 52 15.83 0.96 3.79
N GLU A 53 16.48 0.65 4.91
CA GLU A 53 17.84 1.13 5.21
C GLU A 53 18.90 0.42 4.39
N CYS A 54 18.71 -0.88 4.14
CA CYS A 54 19.60 -1.69 3.34
C CYS A 54 18.83 -2.68 2.46
N PHE A 55 19.37 -2.95 1.28
CA PHE A 55 18.80 -3.87 0.32
C PHE A 55 19.89 -4.79 -0.22
N LYS A 56 19.64 -6.09 -0.24
CA LYS A 56 20.58 -7.05 -0.82
C LYS A 56 20.26 -7.24 -2.31
N ALA A 57 21.19 -6.85 -3.17
CA ALA A 57 21.07 -7.01 -4.60
C ALA A 57 21.25 -8.48 -5.03
N THR A 58 20.87 -8.77 -6.27
CA THR A 58 20.92 -10.12 -6.87
C THR A 58 22.33 -10.68 -7.02
N ASP A 59 23.34 -9.79 -7.09
CA ASP A 59 24.76 -10.13 -7.09
C ASP A 59 25.31 -10.41 -5.69
N GLY A 60 24.47 -10.34 -4.65
CA GLY A 60 24.83 -10.57 -3.26
C GLY A 60 25.39 -9.36 -2.53
N SER A 61 25.54 -8.21 -3.20
CA SER A 61 26.01 -6.96 -2.59
C SER A 61 24.93 -6.29 -1.73
N TRP A 62 25.35 -5.56 -0.69
CA TRP A 62 24.45 -4.75 0.13
C TRP A 62 24.45 -3.30 -0.35
N LEU A 63 23.26 -2.79 -0.66
CA LEU A 63 23.01 -1.40 -1.03
C LEU A 63 22.47 -0.66 0.19
N ASN A 64 23.20 0.39 0.61
CA ASN A 64 22.86 1.18 1.79
C ASN A 64 22.49 2.62 1.42
N ASN A 65 22.66 2.98 0.14
CA ASN A 65 22.32 4.29 -0.39
C ASN A 65 20.89 4.24 -0.98
N ARG A 66 20.02 5.13 -0.51
CA ARG A 66 18.63 5.25 -0.98
C ARG A 66 18.52 5.39 -2.49
N ASP A 67 19.43 6.12 -3.14
CA ASP A 67 19.40 6.30 -4.59
C ASP A 67 19.71 4.98 -5.32
N HIS A 68 20.65 4.19 -4.80
CA HIS A 68 20.99 2.89 -5.37
C HIS A 68 19.86 1.88 -5.17
N ILE A 69 19.23 1.89 -3.99
CA ILE A 69 18.06 1.05 -3.68
C ILE A 69 16.90 1.41 -4.63
N ALA A 70 16.60 2.69 -4.78
CA ALA A 70 15.54 3.17 -5.69
C ALA A 70 15.80 2.74 -7.14
N ASN A 71 17.02 2.92 -7.64
CA ASN A 71 17.39 2.51 -8.99
C ASN A 71 17.30 0.99 -9.19
N ALA A 72 17.64 0.18 -8.18
CA ALA A 72 17.51 -1.27 -8.24
C ALA A 72 16.03 -1.70 -8.38
N PHE A 73 15.13 -1.11 -7.58
CA PHE A 73 13.69 -1.35 -7.69
C PHE A 73 13.14 -0.90 -9.04
N LEU A 74 13.51 0.30 -9.50
CA LEU A 74 13.08 0.81 -10.80
C LEU A 74 13.52 -0.13 -11.93
N LYS A 75 14.78 -0.57 -11.93
CA LYS A 75 15.28 -1.50 -12.93
C LYS A 75 14.52 -2.83 -12.91
N TYR A 76 14.26 -3.38 -11.73
CA TYR A 76 13.49 -4.62 -11.57
C TYR A 76 12.08 -4.47 -12.16
N PHE A 77 11.34 -3.47 -11.70
CA PHE A 77 9.96 -3.28 -12.14
C PHE A 77 9.90 -2.88 -13.62
N CYS A 78 10.77 -1.99 -14.11
CA CYS A 78 10.85 -1.70 -15.54
C CYS A 78 11.05 -2.98 -16.37
N ASN A 79 11.90 -3.91 -15.93
CA ASN A 79 12.06 -5.18 -16.64
C ASN A 79 10.79 -6.05 -16.59
N VAL A 80 10.18 -6.21 -15.40
CA VAL A 80 8.96 -7.00 -15.22
C VAL A 80 7.78 -6.44 -16.03
N TYR A 81 7.63 -5.12 -16.08
CA TYR A 81 6.53 -4.45 -16.77
C TYR A 81 6.81 -4.17 -18.25
N SER A 82 8.08 -4.16 -18.72
CA SER A 82 8.39 -3.95 -20.15
C SER A 82 8.28 -5.21 -21.00
N ASP A 83 8.43 -6.39 -20.40
CA ASP A 83 8.43 -7.67 -21.14
C ASP A 83 7.02 -8.16 -21.56
N GLY A 84 6.00 -7.31 -21.41
CA GLY A 84 4.64 -7.55 -21.90
C GLY A 84 3.86 -8.69 -21.22
N ASP A 85 4.48 -9.41 -20.28
CA ASP A 85 3.90 -10.62 -19.69
C ASP A 85 3.10 -10.34 -18.40
N ILE A 86 2.23 -9.35 -18.44
CA ILE A 86 1.16 -9.20 -17.44
C ILE A 86 -0.14 -9.56 -18.12
N GLN A 87 -0.23 -10.83 -18.49
CA GLN A 87 -1.44 -11.41 -19.08
C GLN A 87 -2.58 -11.50 -18.05
N ASP A 88 -2.31 -11.32 -16.75
CA ASP A 88 -3.33 -11.42 -15.71
C ASP A 88 -3.16 -10.41 -14.56
N LEU A 89 -3.81 -9.26 -14.70
CA LEU A 89 -3.96 -8.24 -13.64
C LEU A 89 -4.89 -8.70 -12.50
N SER A 90 -5.54 -9.87 -12.59
CA SER A 90 -6.39 -10.38 -11.50
C SER A 90 -5.57 -10.82 -10.27
N GLN A 91 -4.28 -11.07 -10.44
CA GLN A 91 -3.33 -11.41 -9.38
C GLN A 91 -2.74 -10.18 -8.67
N LEU A 92 -2.90 -8.99 -9.23
CA LEU A 92 -2.35 -7.73 -8.71
C LEU A 92 -2.76 -7.41 -7.26
N PRO A 93 -4.00 -7.72 -6.81
CA PRO A 93 -4.39 -7.61 -5.39
C PRO A 93 -3.57 -8.49 -4.43
N ASN A 94 -2.97 -9.57 -4.94
CA ASN A 94 -2.15 -10.51 -4.16
C ASN A 94 -0.65 -10.15 -4.21
N LEU A 95 -0.23 -9.34 -5.19
CA LEU A 95 1.17 -8.93 -5.42
C LEU A 95 1.53 -7.60 -4.75
N LEU A 96 0.52 -6.76 -4.49
CA LEU A 96 0.69 -5.66 -3.54
C LEU A 96 0.71 -6.29 -2.14
N PRO A 97 1.65 -5.89 -1.25
CA PRO A 97 1.54 -6.29 0.13
C PRO A 97 0.13 -5.91 0.59
N ILE A 98 -0.65 -6.91 1.03
CA ILE A 98 -1.76 -6.67 1.94
C ILE A 98 -1.15 -5.76 3.00
N SER A 99 -1.64 -4.51 3.03
CA SER A 99 -0.98 -3.31 3.51
C SER A 99 0.14 -3.49 4.55
N LEU A 100 1.12 -2.58 4.53
CA LEU A 100 2.17 -2.34 5.54
C LEU A 100 1.69 -2.15 7.01
N SER A 101 0.51 -2.65 7.37
CA SER A 101 -0.06 -2.70 8.71
C SER A 101 -0.04 -4.09 9.35
N ASP A 102 0.25 -5.16 8.61
CA ASP A 102 0.09 -6.54 9.12
C ASP A 102 1.40 -7.17 9.62
N VAL A 103 2.44 -6.35 9.89
CA VAL A 103 3.55 -6.79 10.75
C VAL A 103 3.13 -6.54 12.19
N GLU A 104 2.54 -7.57 12.78
CA GLU A 104 2.25 -7.77 14.19
C GLU A 104 3.05 -6.86 15.14
N ARG A 105 2.38 -5.88 15.77
CA ARG A 105 2.64 -5.38 17.14
C ARG A 105 1.38 -4.81 17.79
#